data_AF-A0A5C0AVR4-F1
#
_entry.id   AF-A0A5C0AVR4-F1
#
_cell.length_a   1.000
_cell.length_b   1.000
_cell.length_c   1.000
_cell.angle_alpha   90.00
_cell.angle_beta   90.00
_cell.angle_gamma   90.00
#
_symmetry.space_group_name_H-M   'P 1'
#
loop_
_entity.id
_entity.type
_entity.pdbx_description
1 polymer ?
#
loop_
_entity_poly.entity_id
_entity_poly.type
_entity_poly.pdbx_seq_one_letter_code
_entity_poly.pdbx_strand_id
1 'polypeptide(L)'
;MPDTLDATTLLTRFIDDEDAALAAGRQGKFWPANHYQISPLFTKADRLLEPTQRVRLYTHVMRIAGLVPAVSDKELPLLTEAYRVLLVQIDENSFGHLAGRLELLFCFGFDDQGYLPSGPTSSAAELKARLKLVNQLGKYTSLPGQRDKLKNLQAFSGEAVRVLEVLRHLRYRHTRRADHDEHDWSISLMFWGFVLIGLLSPSTRVALVQDLIGNVYALTHQDRRLAILHETVQAVLPLAEDDADFVAQAAKLAAIAKARRDATESVALVRNLNLPFGDDEDWRIHIVLQRDSNPDKRSYAPDLSLEIAPEPDYPWRLRVETEAGQYSEWAGHVTQNDLGITALGAGQLHAFPAWLTSMRDKHGLNFVLAEPGDIRCGRKRAAAKLIEKWLALPDA
;
A
#
# COMPACT_ATOMS: atom_id res chain seq x y z
N MET A 1 8.89 -46.22 1.90
CA MET A 1 9.26 -45.01 1.13
C MET A 1 8.14 -44.78 0.14
N PRO A 2 7.56 -43.57 0.02
CA PRO A 2 6.54 -43.34 -0.99
C PRO A 2 7.23 -43.37 -2.36
N ASP A 3 6.68 -44.16 -3.28
CA ASP A 3 7.14 -44.22 -4.67
C ASP A 3 7.16 -42.80 -5.25
N THR A 4 8.34 -42.31 -5.62
CA THR A 4 8.48 -41.08 -6.40
C THR A 4 7.79 -41.30 -7.74
N LEU A 5 6.65 -40.66 -7.94
CA LEU A 5 5.98 -40.59 -9.23
C LEU A 5 6.98 -40.11 -10.29
N ASP A 6 6.95 -40.72 -11.47
CA ASP A 6 7.74 -40.21 -12.60
C ASP A 6 7.25 -38.80 -13.00
N ALA A 7 8.13 -38.05 -13.67
CA ALA A 7 7.90 -36.65 -13.98
C ALA A 7 6.63 -36.39 -14.82
N THR A 8 6.31 -37.27 -15.76
CA THR A 8 5.12 -37.15 -16.61
C THR A 8 3.86 -37.40 -15.80
N THR A 9 3.85 -38.45 -14.97
CA THR A 9 2.73 -38.75 -14.07
C THR A 9 2.51 -37.63 -13.05
N LEU A 10 3.59 -37.04 -12.53
CA LEU A 10 3.50 -35.94 -11.57
C LEU A 10 2.83 -34.70 -12.18
N LEU A 11 3.24 -34.31 -13.38
CA LEU A 11 2.65 -33.17 -14.09
C LEU A 11 1.20 -33.44 -14.51
N THR A 12 0.91 -34.64 -15.00
CA THR A 12 -0.46 -35.00 -15.44
C THR A 12 -1.42 -35.01 -14.25
N ARG A 13 -1.01 -35.60 -13.13
CA ARG A 13 -1.82 -35.62 -11.90
C ARG A 13 -2.06 -34.23 -11.32
N PHE A 14 -1.06 -33.35 -11.41
CA PHE A 14 -1.22 -31.95 -11.07
C PHE A 14 -2.28 -31.26 -11.94
N ILE A 15 -2.18 -31.41 -13.26
CA ILE A 15 -3.13 -30.82 -14.21
C ILE A 15 -4.55 -31.33 -13.95
N ASP A 16 -4.73 -32.64 -13.77
CA ASP A 16 -6.06 -33.24 -13.59
C ASP A 16 -6.71 -32.86 -12.25
N ASP A 17 -5.92 -32.77 -11.17
CA ASP A 17 -6.41 -32.31 -9.87
C ASP A 17 -6.85 -30.84 -9.93
N GLU A 18 -6.08 -29.97 -10.59
CA GLU A 18 -6.42 -28.56 -10.73
C GLU A 18 -7.60 -28.32 -11.68
N ASP A 19 -7.75 -29.10 -12.76
CA ASP A 19 -8.93 -29.04 -13.63
C ASP A 19 -10.21 -29.42 -12.88
N ALA A 20 -10.17 -30.54 -12.14
CA ALA A 20 -11.31 -30.99 -11.35
C ALA A 20 -11.65 -30.00 -10.22
N ALA A 21 -10.63 -29.37 -9.63
CA ALA A 21 -10.81 -28.34 -8.61
C ALA A 21 -11.38 -27.04 -9.19
N LEU A 22 -10.89 -26.60 -10.36
CA LEU A 22 -11.37 -25.41 -11.04
C LEU A 22 -12.85 -25.54 -11.42
N ALA A 23 -13.27 -26.69 -11.94
CA ALA A 23 -14.68 -26.99 -12.23
C ALA A 23 -15.57 -26.93 -10.98
N ALA A 24 -15.00 -27.17 -9.80
CA ALA A 24 -15.67 -27.07 -8.50
C ALA A 24 -15.44 -25.71 -7.81
N GLY A 25 -14.87 -24.73 -8.51
CA GLY A 25 -14.59 -23.39 -7.97
C GLY A 25 -13.68 -23.42 -6.73
N ARG A 26 -12.64 -24.25 -6.72
CA ARG A 26 -11.68 -24.35 -5.60
C ARG A 26 -10.26 -24.57 -6.10
N GLN A 27 -9.27 -24.48 -5.21
CA GLN A 27 -7.90 -24.88 -5.52
C GLN A 27 -7.73 -26.41 -5.41
N GLY A 28 -6.87 -26.98 -6.25
CA GLY A 28 -6.43 -28.36 -6.15
C GLY A 28 -5.71 -28.66 -4.84
N LYS A 29 -5.75 -29.92 -4.42
CA LYS A 29 -5.09 -30.40 -3.19
C LYS A 29 -3.69 -30.93 -3.46
N PHE A 30 -3.34 -31.16 -4.73
CA PHE A 30 -2.08 -31.78 -5.12
C PHE A 30 -0.91 -30.79 -5.05
N TRP A 31 -1.12 -29.54 -5.45
CA TRP A 31 -0.07 -28.52 -5.49
C TRP A 31 0.60 -28.25 -4.12
N PRO A 32 -0.13 -27.97 -3.01
CA PRO A 32 0.51 -27.62 -1.74
C PRO A 32 1.54 -28.67 -1.26
N ALA A 33 1.25 -29.95 -1.45
CA ALA A 33 2.12 -31.04 -1.03
C ALA A 33 3.28 -31.35 -2.01
N ASN A 34 3.16 -30.95 -3.29
CA ASN A 34 4.07 -31.40 -4.35
C ASN A 34 4.75 -30.27 -5.13
N HIS A 35 4.48 -29.00 -4.83
CA HIS A 35 4.98 -27.85 -5.61
C HIS A 35 6.50 -27.82 -5.76
N TYR A 36 7.27 -28.25 -4.75
CA TYR A 36 8.73 -28.35 -4.83
C TYR A 36 9.22 -29.39 -5.87
N GLN A 37 8.44 -30.44 -6.12
CA GLN A 37 8.75 -31.46 -7.12
C GLN A 37 8.22 -31.07 -8.51
N ILE A 38 7.09 -30.36 -8.56
CA ILE A 38 6.44 -29.92 -9.79
C ILE A 38 7.19 -28.75 -10.44
N SER A 39 7.55 -27.72 -9.65
CA SER A 39 8.09 -26.46 -10.17
C SER A 39 9.35 -26.63 -11.06
N PRO A 40 10.33 -27.48 -10.71
CA PRO A 40 11.50 -27.72 -11.55
C PRO A 40 11.15 -28.33 -12.93
N LEU A 41 10.02 -29.04 -13.03
CA LEU A 41 9.61 -29.75 -14.25
C LEU A 41 8.99 -28.82 -15.30
N PHE A 42 8.59 -27.58 -14.95
CA PHE A 42 8.01 -26.64 -15.92
C PHE A 42 8.95 -26.33 -17.08
N THR A 43 10.25 -26.27 -16.82
CA THR A 43 11.29 -26.05 -17.85
C THR A 43 11.49 -27.23 -18.80
N LYS A 44 10.90 -28.39 -18.48
CA LYS A 44 10.99 -29.63 -19.25
C LYS A 44 9.62 -30.07 -19.81
N ALA A 45 8.59 -29.24 -19.65
CA ALA A 45 7.22 -29.60 -20.01
C ALA A 45 7.07 -29.98 -21.49
N ASP A 46 7.88 -29.38 -22.38
CA ASP A 46 7.93 -29.65 -23.82
C ASP A 46 8.31 -31.09 -24.17
N ARG A 47 9.01 -31.80 -23.28
CA ARG A 47 9.42 -33.21 -23.44
C ARG A 47 8.52 -34.19 -22.70
N LEU A 48 7.69 -33.70 -21.79
CA LEU A 48 6.91 -34.53 -20.86
C LEU A 48 5.42 -34.53 -21.19
N LEU A 49 4.93 -33.51 -21.90
CA LEU A 49 3.51 -33.26 -22.10
C LEU A 49 3.19 -32.89 -23.55
N GLU A 50 2.03 -33.32 -24.01
CA GLU A 50 1.48 -32.90 -25.30
C GLU A 50 1.08 -31.41 -25.29
N PRO A 51 1.00 -30.73 -26.45
CA PRO A 51 0.70 -29.29 -26.52
C PRO A 51 -0.54 -28.86 -25.72
N THR A 52 -1.63 -29.63 -25.77
CA THR A 52 -2.88 -29.31 -25.04
C THR A 52 -2.71 -29.41 -23.53
N GLN A 53 -1.93 -30.38 -23.06
CA GLN A 53 -1.59 -30.52 -21.64
C GLN A 53 -0.66 -29.39 -21.17
N ARG A 54 0.23 -28.90 -22.05
CA ARG A 54 1.09 -27.74 -21.74
C ARG A 54 0.30 -26.45 -21.58
N VAL A 55 -0.71 -26.22 -22.42
CA VAL A 55 -1.64 -25.08 -22.23
C VAL A 55 -2.31 -25.17 -20.86
N ARG A 56 -2.91 -26.33 -20.51
CA ARG A 56 -3.53 -26.56 -19.19
C ARG A 56 -2.53 -26.34 -18.04
N LEU A 57 -1.30 -26.86 -18.18
CA LEU A 57 -0.22 -26.66 -17.22
C LEU A 57 0.04 -25.18 -16.98
N TYR A 58 0.31 -24.41 -18.05
CA TYR A 58 0.62 -22.99 -17.94
C TYR A 58 -0.52 -22.18 -17.36
N THR A 59 -1.78 -22.49 -17.71
CA THR A 59 -2.96 -21.87 -17.11
C THR A 59 -2.98 -22.06 -15.60
N HIS A 60 -2.80 -23.29 -15.13
CA HIS A 60 -2.82 -23.58 -13.69
C HIS A 60 -1.64 -22.99 -12.95
N VAL A 61 -0.44 -22.98 -13.55
CA VAL A 61 0.74 -22.35 -12.94
C VAL A 61 0.53 -20.86 -12.72
N MET A 62 0.04 -20.14 -13.73
CA MET A 62 -0.29 -18.72 -13.58
C MET A 62 -1.42 -18.50 -12.56
N ARG A 63 -2.38 -19.44 -12.49
CA ARG A 63 -3.51 -19.36 -11.55
C ARG A 63 -3.13 -19.58 -10.10
N ILE A 64 -2.42 -20.66 -9.79
CA ILE A 64 -2.22 -21.09 -8.39
C ILE A 64 -0.91 -20.55 -7.80
N ALA A 65 0.13 -20.45 -8.63
CA ALA A 65 1.46 -20.04 -8.17
C ALA A 65 1.65 -18.53 -8.28
N GLY A 66 0.82 -17.85 -9.08
CA GLY A 66 0.96 -16.42 -9.33
C GLY A 66 2.16 -16.06 -10.18
N LEU A 67 2.65 -17.03 -10.95
CA LEU A 67 3.89 -16.90 -11.70
C LEU A 67 3.62 -17.12 -13.17
N VAL A 68 4.10 -16.20 -13.98
CA VAL A 68 4.21 -16.41 -15.43
C VAL A 68 5.49 -17.19 -15.68
N PRO A 69 5.42 -18.42 -16.23
CA PRO A 69 6.60 -19.24 -16.46
C PRO A 69 7.48 -18.62 -17.54
N ALA A 70 8.79 -18.64 -17.32
CA ALA A 70 9.75 -18.33 -18.38
C ALA A 70 9.84 -19.51 -19.34
N VAL A 71 9.53 -19.26 -20.62
CA VAL A 71 9.49 -20.29 -21.67
C VAL A 71 10.40 -19.92 -22.83
N SER A 72 10.66 -20.86 -23.74
CA SER A 72 11.38 -20.60 -24.99
C SER A 72 10.45 -20.00 -26.05
N ASP A 73 11.01 -19.46 -27.15
CA ASP A 73 10.21 -18.91 -28.25
C ASP A 73 9.24 -19.94 -28.85
N LYS A 74 9.63 -21.23 -28.87
CA LYS A 74 8.78 -22.33 -29.34
C LYS A 74 7.53 -22.50 -28.47
N GLU A 75 7.66 -22.28 -27.17
CA GLU A 75 6.58 -22.50 -26.19
C GLU A 75 5.75 -21.23 -25.93
N LEU A 76 6.25 -20.05 -26.32
CA LEU A 76 5.57 -18.77 -26.13
C LEU A 76 4.13 -18.73 -26.71
N PRO A 77 3.84 -19.31 -27.90
CA PRO A 77 2.47 -19.38 -28.40
C PRO A 77 1.53 -20.18 -27.49
N LEU A 78 1.99 -21.30 -26.92
CA LEU A 78 1.19 -22.12 -26.00
C LEU A 78 0.96 -21.42 -24.66
N LEU A 79 1.97 -20.70 -24.16
CA LEU A 79 1.83 -19.86 -22.98
C LEU A 79 0.85 -18.71 -23.21
N THR A 80 0.91 -18.08 -24.38
CA THR A 80 -0.03 -17.00 -24.76
C THR A 80 -1.46 -17.53 -24.84
N GLU A 81 -1.65 -18.75 -25.36
CA GLU A 81 -2.96 -19.39 -25.37
C GLU A 81 -3.48 -19.70 -23.96
N ALA A 82 -2.61 -20.19 -23.07
CA ALA A 82 -2.95 -20.39 -21.67
C ALA A 82 -3.38 -19.08 -20.98
N TYR A 83 -2.72 -17.96 -21.30
CA TYR A 83 -3.11 -16.65 -20.78
C TYR A 83 -4.49 -16.21 -21.29
N ARG A 84 -4.84 -16.47 -22.56
CA ARG A 84 -6.19 -16.19 -23.08
C ARG A 84 -7.26 -16.96 -22.34
N VAL A 85 -7.01 -18.23 -22.04
CA VAL A 85 -7.93 -19.05 -21.22
C VAL A 85 -8.10 -18.43 -19.83
N LEU A 86 -7.00 -17.98 -19.22
CA LEU A 86 -7.02 -17.37 -17.88
C LEU A 86 -7.76 -16.02 -17.83
N LEU A 87 -7.73 -15.21 -18.89
CA LEU A 87 -8.35 -13.88 -18.93
C LEU A 87 -9.84 -13.90 -18.57
N VAL A 88 -10.55 -14.98 -18.89
CA VAL A 88 -11.99 -15.13 -18.57
C VAL A 88 -12.22 -15.17 -17.05
N GLN A 89 -11.23 -15.63 -16.28
CA GLN A 89 -11.36 -15.92 -14.85
C GLN A 89 -10.52 -14.98 -13.95
N ILE A 90 -9.69 -14.12 -14.54
CA ILE A 90 -8.66 -13.34 -13.82
C ILE A 90 -9.25 -12.42 -12.73
N ASP A 91 -10.45 -11.88 -12.98
CA ASP A 91 -11.16 -10.99 -12.07
C ASP A 91 -12.23 -11.72 -11.23
N GLU A 92 -12.49 -12.99 -11.50
CA GLU A 92 -13.37 -13.81 -10.65
C GLU A 92 -12.61 -14.11 -9.33
N ASN A 93 -13.32 -14.22 -8.21
CA ASN A 93 -12.76 -14.54 -6.87
C ASN A 93 -12.14 -15.95 -6.86
N SER A 94 -11.04 -16.12 -7.56
CA SER A 94 -10.39 -17.40 -7.75
C SER A 94 -9.44 -17.65 -6.60
N PHE A 95 -9.64 -18.81 -5.97
CA PHE A 95 -8.82 -19.34 -4.90
C PHE A 95 -7.37 -19.49 -5.37
N GLY A 96 -6.44 -18.71 -4.79
CA GLY A 96 -5.01 -18.80 -5.08
C GLY A 96 -4.27 -17.45 -5.07
N HIS A 97 -2.94 -17.51 -5.14
CA HIS A 97 -2.07 -16.35 -5.31
C HIS A 97 -2.01 -15.95 -6.78
N LEU A 98 -3.12 -15.58 -7.41
CA LEU A 98 -3.12 -15.21 -8.83
C LEU A 98 -2.13 -14.08 -9.14
N ALA A 99 -1.40 -14.20 -10.25
CA ALA A 99 -0.67 -13.07 -10.80
C ALA A 99 -1.71 -11.98 -11.11
N GLY A 100 -1.49 -10.77 -10.61
CA GLY A 100 -2.44 -9.69 -10.82
C GLY A 100 -2.57 -9.34 -12.31
N ARG A 101 -3.73 -8.78 -12.65
CA ARG A 101 -4.01 -8.27 -14.00
C ARG A 101 -2.95 -7.27 -14.47
N LEU A 102 -2.41 -6.46 -13.54
CA LEU A 102 -1.31 -5.53 -13.79
C LEU A 102 -0.07 -6.23 -14.34
N GLU A 103 0.40 -7.27 -13.67
CA GLU A 103 1.61 -8.03 -14.01
C GLU A 103 1.42 -8.81 -15.30
N LEU A 104 0.27 -9.46 -15.46
CA LEU A 104 -0.06 -10.24 -16.64
C LEU A 104 -0.17 -9.36 -17.89
N LEU A 105 -0.89 -8.23 -17.81
CA LEU A 105 -0.97 -7.29 -18.92
C LEU A 105 0.40 -6.74 -19.30
N PHE A 106 1.25 -6.43 -18.32
CA PHE A 106 2.63 -6.02 -18.60
C PHE A 106 3.44 -7.11 -19.32
N CYS A 107 3.34 -8.35 -18.85
CA CYS A 107 4.10 -9.48 -19.39
C CYS A 107 3.64 -9.92 -20.78
N PHE A 108 2.35 -9.79 -21.12
CA PHE A 108 1.79 -10.27 -22.38
C PHE A 108 1.43 -9.17 -23.38
N GLY A 109 1.11 -7.95 -22.91
CA GLY A 109 0.83 -6.79 -23.75
C GLY A 109 -0.59 -6.71 -24.30
N PHE A 110 -1.52 -7.50 -23.76
CA PHE A 110 -2.93 -7.42 -24.08
C PHE A 110 -3.76 -8.00 -22.94
N ASP A 111 -5.05 -7.67 -22.89
CA ASP A 111 -6.06 -8.35 -22.09
C ASP A 111 -7.39 -8.43 -22.87
N ASP A 112 -8.50 -8.74 -22.18
CA ASP A 112 -9.86 -8.77 -22.75
C ASP A 112 -10.35 -7.41 -23.31
N GLN A 113 -9.70 -6.30 -22.97
CA GLN A 113 -10.05 -4.96 -23.46
C GLN A 113 -9.18 -4.50 -24.64
N GLY A 114 -8.24 -5.34 -25.07
CA GLY A 114 -7.41 -5.09 -26.25
C GLY A 114 -5.92 -5.09 -25.97
N TYR A 115 -5.16 -4.54 -26.92
CA TYR A 115 -3.71 -4.56 -26.93
C TYR A 115 -3.12 -3.26 -26.41
N LEU A 116 -1.96 -3.34 -25.76
CA LEU A 116 -1.14 -2.17 -25.49
C LEU A 116 -0.64 -1.55 -26.81
N PRO A 117 -0.38 -0.23 -26.86
CA PRO A 117 0.19 0.43 -28.04
C PRO A 117 1.52 -0.18 -28.51
N SER A 118 2.39 -0.62 -27.59
CA SER A 118 3.62 -1.35 -27.93
C SER A 118 3.41 -2.77 -28.46
N GLY A 119 2.16 -3.26 -28.46
CA GLY A 119 1.80 -4.58 -28.95
C GLY A 119 2.06 -5.73 -27.97
N PRO A 120 1.65 -6.94 -28.36
CA PRO A 120 1.85 -8.14 -27.56
C PRO A 120 3.34 -8.52 -27.48
N THR A 121 3.70 -9.26 -26.44
CA THR A 121 5.05 -9.82 -26.29
C THR A 121 5.38 -10.80 -27.42
N SER A 122 6.41 -10.49 -28.20
CA SER A 122 6.76 -11.26 -29.40
C SER A 122 7.86 -12.29 -29.20
N SER A 123 8.63 -12.22 -28.11
CA SER A 123 9.77 -13.10 -27.88
C SER A 123 9.91 -13.52 -26.42
N ALA A 124 10.51 -14.69 -26.21
CA ALA A 124 10.89 -15.21 -24.90
C ALA A 124 11.91 -14.31 -24.19
N ALA A 125 12.78 -13.63 -24.95
CA ALA A 125 13.74 -12.68 -24.41
C ALA A 125 13.04 -11.47 -23.78
N GLU A 126 12.07 -10.87 -24.48
CA GLU A 126 11.23 -9.80 -23.94
C GLU A 126 10.45 -10.27 -22.71
N LEU A 127 9.78 -11.43 -22.81
CA LEU A 127 9.05 -12.00 -21.68
C LEU A 127 9.97 -12.14 -20.46
N LYS A 128 11.16 -12.72 -20.64
CA LYS A 128 12.15 -12.89 -19.57
C LYS A 128 12.60 -11.55 -18.98
N ALA A 129 12.77 -10.51 -19.78
CA ALA A 129 13.12 -9.18 -19.29
C ALA A 129 11.98 -8.59 -18.42
N ARG A 130 10.73 -8.71 -18.89
CA ARG A 130 9.53 -8.25 -18.16
C ARG A 130 9.34 -9.02 -16.85
N LEU A 131 9.52 -10.34 -16.87
CA LEU A 131 9.49 -11.17 -15.66
C LEU A 131 10.57 -10.80 -14.65
N LYS A 132 11.77 -10.39 -15.10
CA LYS A 132 12.79 -9.89 -14.18
C LYS A 132 12.34 -8.63 -13.45
N LEU A 133 11.65 -7.71 -14.13
CA LEU A 133 11.10 -6.53 -13.48
C LEU A 133 10.03 -6.92 -12.45
N VAL A 134 9.03 -7.72 -12.85
CA VAL A 134 7.96 -8.17 -11.94
C VAL A 134 8.54 -8.87 -10.70
N ASN A 135 9.49 -9.78 -10.89
CA ASN A 135 10.18 -10.45 -9.79
C ASN A 135 11.00 -9.49 -8.93
N GLN A 136 11.60 -8.44 -9.52
CA GLN A 136 12.32 -7.43 -8.74
C GLN A 136 11.36 -6.60 -7.88
N LEU A 137 10.20 -6.21 -8.43
CA LEU A 137 9.18 -5.47 -7.69
C LEU A 137 8.54 -6.31 -6.57
N GLY A 138 8.41 -7.63 -6.77
CA GLY A 138 7.91 -8.57 -5.75
C GLY A 138 8.85 -8.80 -4.55
N LYS A 139 10.10 -8.30 -4.57
CA LYS A 139 11.04 -8.43 -3.43
C LYS A 139 10.85 -7.39 -2.33
N TYR A 140 10.06 -6.36 -2.59
CA TYR A 140 9.88 -5.27 -1.65
C TYR A 140 8.73 -5.55 -0.69
N THR A 141 8.89 -5.14 0.57
CA THR A 141 7.89 -5.34 1.63
C THR A 141 7.28 -4.04 2.12
N SER A 142 7.73 -2.88 1.62
CA SER A 142 7.20 -1.56 1.98
C SER A 142 7.50 -0.51 0.91
N LEU A 143 6.66 0.54 0.85
CA LEU A 143 6.85 1.68 -0.05
C LEU A 143 8.15 2.47 0.25
N PRO A 144 8.50 2.78 1.52
CA PRO A 144 9.79 3.40 1.82
C PRO A 144 10.97 2.56 1.32
N GLY A 145 10.92 1.24 1.51
CA GLY A 145 11.97 0.33 1.05
C GLY A 145 12.12 0.30 -0.48
N GLN A 146 11.05 0.57 -1.25
CA GLN A 146 11.14 0.76 -2.70
C GLN A 146 11.87 2.06 -3.05
N ARG A 147 11.48 3.17 -2.40
CA ARG A 147 12.04 4.50 -2.60
C ARG A 147 13.50 4.63 -2.16
N ASP A 148 13.93 3.89 -1.14
CA ASP A 148 15.34 3.91 -0.70
C ASP A 148 16.26 3.15 -1.66
N LYS A 149 15.71 2.28 -2.52
CA LYS A 149 16.46 1.36 -3.38
C LYS A 149 16.22 1.62 -4.86
N LEU A 150 16.06 2.89 -5.27
CA LEU A 150 15.83 3.29 -6.67
C LEU A 150 16.91 2.77 -7.61
N LYS A 151 18.16 2.68 -7.17
CA LYS A 151 19.27 2.14 -7.97
C LYS A 151 19.00 0.72 -8.50
N ASN A 152 18.30 -0.12 -7.72
CA ASN A 152 17.93 -1.46 -8.15
C ASN A 152 16.84 -1.47 -9.23
N LEU A 153 16.10 -0.37 -9.35
CA LEU A 153 15.00 -0.20 -10.30
C LEU A 153 15.45 0.53 -11.58
N GLN A 154 16.50 1.36 -11.51
CA GLN A 154 17.03 2.12 -12.65
C GLN A 154 17.38 1.25 -13.87
N ALA A 155 17.86 0.03 -13.63
CA ALA A 155 18.19 -0.93 -14.70
C ALA A 155 16.97 -1.36 -15.55
N PHE A 156 15.75 -1.08 -15.10
CA PHE A 156 14.50 -1.41 -15.77
C PHE A 156 13.80 -0.19 -16.41
N SER A 157 14.44 0.98 -16.39
CA SER A 157 13.89 2.22 -16.99
C SER A 157 13.54 2.10 -18.48
N GLY A 158 14.16 1.16 -19.20
CA GLY A 158 13.80 0.84 -20.59
C GLY A 158 12.38 0.31 -20.78
N GLU A 159 11.75 -0.22 -19.73
CA GLU A 159 10.35 -0.70 -19.77
C GLU A 159 9.33 0.41 -19.45
N ALA A 160 9.78 1.64 -19.14
CA ALA A 160 8.92 2.71 -18.62
C ALA A 160 7.75 3.09 -19.53
N VAL A 161 7.95 3.09 -20.86
CA VAL A 161 6.87 3.35 -21.83
C VAL A 161 5.78 2.29 -21.71
N ARG A 162 6.16 1.02 -21.72
CA ARG A 162 5.21 -0.10 -21.57
C ARG A 162 4.52 -0.07 -20.21
N VAL A 163 5.25 0.28 -19.16
CA VAL A 163 4.66 0.51 -17.82
C VAL A 163 3.58 1.58 -17.86
N LEU A 164 3.84 2.74 -18.48
CA LEU A 164 2.84 3.81 -18.60
C LEU A 164 1.62 3.36 -19.43
N GLU A 165 1.85 2.63 -20.52
CA GLU A 165 0.77 2.03 -21.32
C GLU A 165 -0.12 1.10 -20.48
N VAL A 166 0.48 0.20 -19.70
CA VAL A 166 -0.24 -0.71 -18.79
C VAL A 166 -1.07 0.08 -17.78
N LEU A 167 -0.47 1.08 -17.12
CA LEU A 167 -1.16 1.90 -16.12
C LEU A 167 -2.36 2.62 -16.74
N ARG A 168 -2.21 3.19 -17.94
CA ARG A 168 -3.31 3.87 -18.67
C ARG A 168 -4.38 2.90 -19.14
N HIS A 169 -4.00 1.75 -19.69
CA HIS A 169 -4.92 0.70 -20.13
C HIS A 169 -5.83 0.23 -18.98
N LEU A 170 -5.25 0.10 -17.79
CA LEU A 170 -5.97 -0.26 -16.58
C LEU A 170 -6.59 0.95 -15.85
N ARG A 171 -6.52 2.15 -16.43
CA ARG A 171 -7.04 3.39 -15.82
C ARG A 171 -6.52 3.59 -14.39
N TYR A 172 -5.25 3.26 -14.16
CA TYR A 172 -4.55 3.33 -12.88
C TYR A 172 -5.20 2.48 -11.76
N ARG A 173 -5.92 1.41 -12.12
CA ARG A 173 -6.44 0.39 -11.20
C ARG A 173 -5.61 -0.88 -11.36
N HIS A 174 -5.03 -1.40 -10.29
CA HIS A 174 -4.22 -2.62 -10.37
C HIS A 174 -5.07 -3.91 -10.37
N THR A 175 -6.35 -3.80 -10.02
CA THR A 175 -7.34 -4.90 -10.03
C THR A 175 -8.72 -4.37 -10.45
N ARG A 176 -9.56 -5.24 -11.02
CA ARG A 176 -10.99 -4.97 -11.28
C ARG A 176 -11.92 -5.63 -10.25
N ARG A 177 -11.38 -6.40 -9.31
CA ARG A 177 -12.17 -7.11 -8.30
C ARG A 177 -12.94 -6.11 -7.46
N ALA A 178 -14.25 -6.27 -7.43
CA ALA A 178 -15.14 -5.47 -6.61
C ALA A 178 -15.05 -5.92 -5.14
N ASP A 179 -15.00 -4.94 -4.23
CA ASP A 179 -15.64 -4.99 -2.91
C ASP A 179 -15.08 -5.87 -1.78
N HIS A 180 -13.79 -6.21 -1.77
CA HIS A 180 -13.16 -6.70 -0.53
C HIS A 180 -11.94 -5.85 -0.17
N ASP A 181 -12.13 -5.02 0.86
CA ASP A 181 -11.19 -4.09 1.49
C ASP A 181 -10.71 -2.91 0.65
N GLU A 182 -11.56 -1.89 0.55
CA GLU A 182 -11.23 -0.54 0.03
C GLU A 182 -9.93 0.03 0.63
N HIS A 183 -9.57 -0.35 1.86
CA HIS A 183 -8.39 0.16 2.57
C HIS A 183 -7.03 -0.28 1.98
N ASP A 184 -6.93 -1.45 1.34
CA ASP A 184 -5.63 -2.02 0.92
C ASP A 184 -5.25 -1.64 -0.52
N TRP A 185 -6.22 -1.22 -1.33
CA TRP A 185 -6.01 -1.01 -2.76
C TRP A 185 -5.09 0.17 -3.09
N SER A 186 -4.96 1.13 -2.18
CA SER A 186 -4.09 2.30 -2.36
C SER A 186 -2.60 2.02 -2.12
N ILE A 187 -2.23 0.89 -1.50
CA ILE A 187 -0.86 0.61 -1.02
C ILE A 187 -0.16 -0.48 -1.84
N SER A 188 -0.79 -1.04 -2.88
CA SER A 188 -0.20 -2.10 -3.71
C SER A 188 1.25 -1.80 -4.09
N LEU A 189 2.19 -2.55 -3.50
CA LEU A 189 3.63 -2.36 -3.73
C LEU A 189 4.00 -2.61 -5.18
N MET A 190 3.31 -3.56 -5.84
CA MET A 190 3.51 -3.79 -7.27
C MET A 190 3.13 -2.54 -8.06
N PHE A 191 1.93 -2.01 -7.86
CA PHE A 191 1.46 -0.80 -8.55
C PHE A 191 2.43 0.38 -8.38
N TRP A 192 2.85 0.67 -7.15
CA TRP A 192 3.78 1.77 -6.89
C TRP A 192 5.20 1.50 -7.39
N GLY A 193 5.60 0.23 -7.45
CA GLY A 193 6.82 -0.20 -8.14
C GLY A 193 6.79 0.12 -9.63
N PHE A 194 5.67 -0.14 -10.31
CA PHE A 194 5.46 0.27 -11.70
C PHE A 194 5.49 1.80 -11.83
N VAL A 195 4.80 2.54 -10.96
CA VAL A 195 4.87 4.01 -10.94
C VAL A 195 6.32 4.50 -10.84
N LEU A 196 7.13 3.91 -9.97
CA LEU A 196 8.55 4.24 -9.84
C LEU A 196 9.33 4.00 -11.14
N ILE A 197 9.10 2.89 -11.86
CA ILE A 197 9.74 2.66 -13.16
C ILE A 197 9.37 3.77 -14.15
N GLY A 198 8.10 4.17 -14.20
CA GLY A 198 7.65 5.28 -15.04
C GLY A 198 8.27 6.64 -14.66
N LEU A 199 8.46 6.90 -13.36
CA LEU A 199 9.09 8.13 -12.87
C LEU A 199 10.60 8.17 -13.14
N LEU A 200 11.27 7.02 -13.11
CA LEU A 200 12.72 6.94 -13.35
C LEU A 200 13.09 7.27 -14.81
N SER A 201 12.16 7.20 -15.77
CA SER A 201 12.42 7.54 -17.17
C SER A 201 11.96 8.97 -17.53
N PRO A 202 12.82 9.81 -18.13
CA PRO A 202 12.45 11.16 -18.59
C PRO A 202 11.27 11.14 -19.59
N SER A 203 11.20 10.11 -20.44
CA SER A 203 10.18 9.99 -21.48
C SER A 203 8.74 9.83 -20.97
N THR A 204 8.56 9.43 -19.70
CA THR A 204 7.25 9.08 -19.14
C THR A 204 6.90 9.82 -17.86
N ARG A 205 7.89 10.32 -17.09
CA ARG A 205 7.66 10.82 -15.73
C ARG A 205 6.68 11.99 -15.64
N VAL A 206 6.78 12.96 -16.56
CA VAL A 206 5.89 14.13 -16.57
C VAL A 206 4.45 13.70 -16.82
N ALA A 207 4.23 12.92 -17.87
CA ALA A 207 2.91 12.43 -18.24
C ALA A 207 2.29 11.55 -17.13
N LEU A 208 3.10 10.71 -16.49
CA LEU A 208 2.65 9.87 -15.39
C LEU A 208 2.15 10.69 -14.20
N VAL A 209 2.90 11.72 -13.79
CA VAL A 209 2.48 12.59 -12.68
C VAL A 209 1.23 13.37 -13.05
N GLN A 210 1.15 13.88 -14.28
CA GLN A 210 -0.05 14.59 -14.76
C GLN A 210 -1.31 13.72 -14.74
N ASP A 211 -1.21 12.47 -15.19
CA ASP A 211 -2.34 11.53 -15.20
C ASP A 211 -2.87 11.25 -13.79
N LEU A 212 -1.96 11.08 -12.81
CA LEU A 212 -2.32 10.81 -11.41
C LEU A 212 -2.83 12.05 -10.66
N ILE A 213 -2.29 13.24 -10.94
CA ILE A 213 -2.78 14.50 -10.35
C ILE A 213 -4.13 14.89 -10.96
N GLY A 214 -4.29 14.75 -12.28
CA GLY A 214 -5.47 15.21 -13.02
C GLY A 214 -6.77 14.50 -12.67
N ASN A 215 -6.71 13.42 -11.87
CA ASN A 215 -7.85 12.60 -11.48
C ASN A 215 -8.73 12.17 -12.67
N VAL A 216 -8.10 11.87 -13.81
CA VAL A 216 -8.77 11.54 -15.08
C VAL A 216 -9.70 10.32 -14.92
N TYR A 217 -9.46 9.47 -13.92
CA TYR A 217 -10.12 8.17 -13.75
C TYR A 217 -10.95 8.01 -12.47
N ALA A 218 -11.27 9.12 -11.77
CA ALA A 218 -12.10 9.15 -10.56
C ALA A 218 -11.74 8.02 -9.58
N LEU A 219 -10.50 8.04 -9.09
CA LEU A 219 -9.94 6.96 -8.29
C LEU A 219 -10.37 7.09 -6.83
N THR A 220 -10.63 5.96 -6.17
CA THR A 220 -10.91 5.94 -4.72
C THR A 220 -9.66 6.30 -3.91
N HIS A 221 -9.87 6.82 -2.70
CA HIS A 221 -8.79 7.26 -1.78
C HIS A 221 -7.78 8.21 -2.42
N GLN A 222 -8.26 9.13 -3.26
CA GLN A 222 -7.42 10.06 -4.03
C GLN A 222 -6.40 10.79 -3.15
N ASP A 223 -6.81 11.25 -1.98
CA ASP A 223 -5.95 11.91 -1.00
C ASP A 223 -4.76 11.04 -0.60
N ARG A 224 -4.99 9.80 -0.15
CA ARG A 224 -3.92 8.88 0.22
C ARG A 224 -3.00 8.56 -0.95
N ARG A 225 -3.56 8.39 -2.16
CA ARG A 225 -2.74 8.15 -3.37
C ARG A 225 -1.88 9.36 -3.72
N LEU A 226 -2.39 10.58 -3.56
CA LEU A 226 -1.61 11.81 -3.76
C LEU A 226 -0.51 11.96 -2.72
N ALA A 227 -0.73 11.55 -1.46
CA ALA A 227 0.34 11.49 -0.46
C ALA A 227 1.46 10.52 -0.87
N ILE A 228 1.10 9.29 -1.23
CA ILE A 228 2.07 8.28 -1.67
C ILE A 228 2.81 8.75 -2.92
N LEU A 229 2.11 9.35 -3.88
CA LEU A 229 2.71 9.92 -5.09
C LEU A 229 3.68 11.03 -4.73
N HIS A 230 3.33 11.93 -3.80
CA HIS A 230 4.18 13.03 -3.38
C HIS A 230 5.52 12.51 -2.85
N GLU A 231 5.49 11.61 -1.87
CA GLU A 231 6.71 10.99 -1.32
C GLU A 231 7.52 10.23 -2.39
N THR A 232 6.84 9.59 -3.35
CA THR A 232 7.48 8.85 -4.44
C THR A 232 8.17 9.79 -5.42
N VAL A 233 7.54 10.92 -5.77
CA VAL A 233 8.13 11.98 -6.61
C VAL A 233 9.31 12.62 -5.90
N GLN A 234 9.21 12.92 -4.60
CA GLN A 234 10.31 13.48 -3.81
C GLN A 234 11.54 12.55 -3.80
N ALA A 235 11.34 11.23 -3.75
CA ALA A 235 12.44 10.27 -3.82
C ALA A 235 13.17 10.29 -5.19
N VAL A 236 12.46 10.58 -6.28
CA VAL A 236 13.01 10.61 -7.64
C VAL A 236 13.56 11.99 -8.02
N LEU A 237 13.05 13.07 -7.42
CA LEU A 237 13.39 14.46 -7.75
C LEU A 237 14.90 14.75 -7.80
N PRO A 238 15.75 14.27 -6.86
CA PRO A 238 17.20 14.48 -6.93
C PRO A 238 17.89 13.85 -8.16
N LEU A 239 17.23 12.91 -8.84
CA LEU A 239 17.72 12.25 -10.05
C LEU A 239 17.25 12.93 -11.34
N ALA A 240 16.49 14.01 -11.23
CA ALA A 240 15.74 14.63 -12.31
C ALA A 240 15.71 16.17 -12.21
N GLU A 241 16.69 16.77 -11.53
CA GLU A 241 16.74 18.22 -11.27
C GLU A 241 16.88 19.05 -12.56
N ASP A 242 17.38 18.44 -13.64
CA ASP A 242 17.54 19.03 -14.96
C ASP A 242 16.25 19.01 -15.80
N ASP A 243 15.23 18.27 -15.38
CA ASP A 243 13.93 18.15 -16.04
C ASP A 243 12.95 19.18 -15.49
N ALA A 244 12.95 20.39 -16.08
CA ALA A 244 12.15 21.52 -15.62
C ALA A 244 10.64 21.22 -15.56
N ASP A 245 10.11 20.44 -16.50
CA ASP A 245 8.70 20.08 -16.53
C ASP A 245 8.35 19.12 -15.38
N PHE A 246 9.23 18.16 -15.09
CA PHE A 246 9.06 17.28 -13.94
C PHE A 246 9.17 18.03 -12.61
N VAL A 247 10.13 18.94 -12.48
CA VAL A 247 10.28 19.83 -11.30
C VAL A 247 9.00 20.66 -11.09
N ALA A 248 8.40 21.19 -12.15
CA ALA A 248 7.14 21.92 -12.07
C ALA A 248 5.97 21.04 -11.59
N GLN A 249 5.87 19.79 -12.07
CA GLN A 249 4.87 18.84 -11.57
C GLN A 249 5.11 18.45 -10.10
N ALA A 250 6.36 18.27 -9.69
CA ALA A 250 6.73 17.99 -8.31
C ALA A 250 6.33 19.16 -7.38
N ALA A 251 6.57 20.40 -7.80
CA ALA A 251 6.16 21.59 -7.06
C ALA A 251 4.63 21.69 -6.93
N LYS A 252 3.88 21.40 -8.00
CA LYS A 252 2.41 21.34 -7.96
C LYS A 252 1.93 20.30 -6.94
N LEU A 253 2.53 19.13 -6.94
CA LEU A 253 2.17 18.06 -6.00
C LEU A 253 2.54 18.41 -4.55
N ALA A 254 3.69 19.05 -4.33
CA ALA A 254 4.08 19.57 -3.03
C ALA A 254 3.08 20.61 -2.50
N ALA A 255 2.58 21.50 -3.36
CA ALA A 255 1.53 22.47 -2.98
C ALA A 255 0.22 21.78 -2.58
N ILE A 256 -0.19 20.72 -3.29
CA ILE A 256 -1.36 19.92 -2.92
C ILE A 256 -1.15 19.23 -1.56
N ALA A 257 0.01 18.60 -1.36
CA ALA A 257 0.35 17.95 -0.10
C ALA A 257 0.38 18.94 1.06
N LYS A 258 0.94 20.14 0.84
CA LYS A 258 0.95 21.23 1.83
C LYS A 258 -0.47 21.71 2.14
N ALA A 259 -1.32 21.93 1.14
CA ALA A 259 -2.70 22.34 1.36
C ALA A 259 -3.49 21.32 2.20
N ARG A 260 -3.28 20.02 1.95
CA ARG A 260 -3.88 18.95 2.76
C ARG A 260 -3.39 18.98 4.21
N ARG A 261 -2.08 19.09 4.41
CA ARG A 261 -1.44 19.25 5.72
C ARG A 261 -2.01 20.45 6.48
N ASP A 262 -2.08 21.59 5.82
CA ASP A 262 -2.53 22.86 6.41
C ASP A 262 -4.02 22.89 6.76
N ALA A 263 -4.82 21.98 6.20
CA ALA A 263 -6.25 21.83 6.46
C ALA A 263 -6.58 20.94 7.68
N THR A 264 -5.58 20.29 8.29
CA THR A 264 -5.80 19.43 9.47
C THR A 264 -6.16 20.25 10.70
N GLU A 265 -7.01 19.69 11.58
CA GLU A 265 -7.34 20.35 12.85
C GLU A 265 -6.12 20.48 13.78
N SER A 266 -5.14 19.58 13.63
CA SER A 266 -3.86 19.64 14.33
C SER A 266 -3.06 20.89 13.98
N VAL A 267 -2.98 21.23 12.68
CA VAL A 267 -2.36 22.48 12.23
C VAL A 267 -3.21 23.68 12.67
N ALA A 268 -4.53 23.59 12.62
CA ALA A 268 -5.41 24.65 13.13
C ALA A 268 -5.17 24.92 14.62
N LEU A 269 -5.08 23.87 15.46
CA LEU A 269 -4.77 23.99 16.88
C LEU A 269 -3.39 24.63 17.09
N VAL A 270 -2.36 24.16 16.39
CA VAL A 270 -1.01 24.72 16.46
C VAL A 270 -1.01 26.22 16.18
N ARG A 271 -1.74 26.66 15.15
CA ARG A 271 -1.89 28.08 14.78
C ARG A 271 -2.65 28.85 15.86
N ASN A 272 -3.76 28.32 16.36
CA ASN A 272 -4.57 28.96 17.41
C ASN A 272 -3.77 29.16 18.70
N LEU A 273 -2.94 28.19 19.06
CA LEU A 273 -2.07 28.24 20.24
C LEU A 273 -0.77 29.03 20.02
N ASN A 274 -0.56 29.58 18.81
CA ASN A 274 0.68 30.24 18.39
C ASN A 274 1.93 29.41 18.71
N LEU A 275 1.86 28.09 18.48
CA LEU A 275 3.00 27.22 18.74
C LEU A 275 4.11 27.51 17.71
N PRO A 276 5.38 27.57 18.13
CA PRO A 276 6.48 28.06 17.30
C PRO A 276 6.99 27.00 16.32
N PHE A 277 6.12 26.29 15.60
CA PHE A 277 6.49 25.32 14.56
C PHE A 277 6.63 26.00 13.19
N GLY A 278 7.58 25.55 12.38
CA GLY A 278 7.72 26.01 11.00
C GLY A 278 6.64 25.41 10.09
N ASP A 279 6.33 26.09 8.99
CA ASP A 279 5.29 25.68 8.04
C ASP A 279 5.54 24.30 7.39
N ASP A 280 6.82 23.91 7.25
CA ASP A 280 7.22 22.65 6.64
C ASP A 280 7.84 21.66 7.66
N GLU A 281 7.92 22.02 8.93
CA GLU A 281 8.56 21.21 9.97
C GLU A 281 7.74 19.94 10.29
N ASP A 282 8.32 18.76 10.20
CA ASP A 282 7.70 17.52 10.71
C ASP A 282 7.74 17.52 12.25
N TRP A 283 6.69 18.08 12.86
CA TRP A 283 6.56 18.20 14.30
C TRP A 283 5.61 17.15 14.86
N ARG A 284 5.88 16.69 16.08
CA ARG A 284 4.96 15.85 16.84
C ARG A 284 4.82 16.35 18.25
N ILE A 285 3.58 16.44 18.70
CA ILE A 285 3.22 16.76 20.07
C ILE A 285 2.70 15.47 20.70
N HIS A 286 3.27 15.10 21.84
CA HIS A 286 2.80 13.98 22.63
C HIS A 286 2.49 14.47 24.04
N ILE A 287 1.24 14.32 24.46
CA ILE A 287 0.74 14.69 25.77
C ILE A 287 0.40 13.41 26.51
N VAL A 288 0.92 13.26 27.72
CA VAL A 288 0.68 12.15 28.62
C VAL A 288 0.03 12.71 29.87
N LEU A 289 -1.06 12.10 30.33
CA LEU A 289 -1.67 12.44 31.61
C LEU A 289 -1.80 11.18 32.47
N GLN A 290 -1.61 11.35 33.77
CA GLN A 290 -1.70 10.29 34.78
C GLN A 290 -2.97 10.46 35.61
N ARG A 291 -3.50 9.37 36.17
CA ARG A 291 -4.62 9.46 37.11
C ARG A 291 -4.17 9.92 38.48
N ASP A 292 -4.91 10.87 39.04
CA ASP A 292 -4.67 11.46 40.36
C ASP A 292 -4.74 10.42 41.51
N SER A 293 -5.49 9.33 41.31
CA SER A 293 -5.69 8.27 42.31
C SER A 293 -4.54 7.26 42.44
N ASN A 294 -3.42 7.41 41.71
CA ASN A 294 -2.38 6.37 41.67
C ASN A 294 -0.93 6.91 41.53
N PRO A 295 -0.44 7.72 42.50
CA PRO A 295 0.87 8.36 42.40
C PRO A 295 2.07 7.39 42.39
N ASP A 296 1.89 6.15 42.86
CA ASP A 296 2.97 5.16 43.03
C ASP A 296 3.04 4.08 41.93
N LYS A 297 2.02 3.95 41.07
CA LYS A 297 2.14 3.07 39.89
C LYS A 297 2.95 3.78 38.81
N ARG A 298 4.27 3.57 38.85
CA ARG A 298 5.16 3.68 37.67
C ARG A 298 4.87 2.57 36.66
N SER A 299 3.60 2.42 36.28
CA SER A 299 3.21 1.58 35.15
C SER A 299 3.92 2.13 33.91
N TYR A 300 4.53 1.26 33.12
CA TYR A 300 5.30 1.63 31.93
C TYR A 300 4.46 2.27 30.81
N ALA A 301 3.14 2.44 31.00
CA ALA A 301 2.22 3.02 30.04
C ALA A 301 1.37 4.13 30.69
N PRO A 302 1.17 5.28 30.01
CA PRO A 302 0.36 6.38 30.51
C PRO A 302 -1.13 6.02 30.58
N ASP A 303 -1.85 6.48 31.60
CA ASP A 303 -3.30 6.26 31.71
C ASP A 303 -4.08 6.98 30.60
N LEU A 304 -3.54 8.11 30.11
CA LEU A 304 -4.04 8.80 28.92
C LEU A 304 -2.87 9.31 28.07
N SER A 305 -2.95 9.12 26.76
CA SER A 305 -2.06 9.77 25.80
C SER A 305 -2.81 10.44 24.65
N LEU A 306 -2.36 11.63 24.26
CA LEU A 306 -2.79 12.35 23.07
C LEU A 306 -1.56 12.65 22.19
N GLU A 307 -1.54 12.06 21.00
CA GLU A 307 -0.57 12.36 19.95
C GLU A 307 -1.20 13.32 18.95
N ILE A 308 -0.46 14.36 18.54
CA ILE A 308 -0.89 15.35 17.55
C ILE A 308 0.27 15.58 16.57
N ALA A 309 -0.02 15.52 15.28
CA ALA A 309 0.94 15.67 14.19
C ALA A 309 0.29 16.42 13.00
N PRO A 310 1.08 17.01 12.09
CA PRO A 310 0.54 17.70 10.92
C PRO A 310 0.09 16.72 9.82
N GLU A 311 0.45 15.43 9.90
CA GLU A 311 0.11 14.42 8.91
C GLU A 311 -1.42 14.27 8.71
N PRO A 312 -1.97 14.49 7.49
CA PRO A 312 -3.40 14.40 7.23
C PRO A 312 -4.02 13.04 7.50
N ASP A 313 -3.25 11.96 7.33
CA ASP A 313 -3.75 10.60 7.48
C ASP A 313 -3.76 10.16 8.96
N TYR A 314 -3.01 10.85 9.83
CA TYR A 314 -2.90 10.57 11.26
C TYR A 314 -2.73 11.87 12.07
N PRO A 315 -3.66 12.83 11.97
CA PRO A 315 -3.46 14.17 12.50
C PRO A 315 -3.44 14.17 14.03
N TRP A 316 -4.23 13.31 14.67
CA TRP A 316 -4.14 13.07 16.10
C TRP A 316 -4.71 11.71 16.50
N ARG A 317 -4.27 11.23 17.66
CA ARG A 317 -4.73 9.98 18.27
C ARG A 317 -4.85 10.15 19.77
N LEU A 318 -6.00 9.77 20.31
CA LEU A 318 -6.30 9.76 21.73
C LEU A 318 -6.42 8.32 22.23
N ARG A 319 -5.75 8.01 23.33
CA ARG A 319 -5.85 6.70 23.99
C ARG A 319 -6.04 6.91 25.49
N VAL A 320 -6.93 6.12 26.08
CA VAL A 320 -7.08 5.98 27.53
C VAL A 320 -6.96 4.51 27.87
N GLU A 321 -6.19 4.19 28.90
CA GLU A 321 -6.01 2.84 29.39
C GLU A 321 -6.21 2.83 30.90
N THR A 322 -7.11 1.97 31.36
CA THR A 322 -7.41 1.82 32.79
C THR A 322 -7.58 0.34 33.13
N GLU A 323 -7.65 0.02 34.42
CA GLU A 323 -7.98 -1.33 34.88
C GLU A 323 -9.37 -1.79 34.43
N ALA A 324 -10.28 -0.86 34.13
CA ALA A 324 -11.66 -1.16 33.70
C ALA A 324 -11.79 -1.40 32.19
N GLY A 325 -10.75 -1.11 31.39
CA GLY A 325 -10.78 -1.23 29.94
C GLY A 325 -10.02 -0.12 29.21
N GLN A 326 -10.15 -0.10 27.89
CA GLN A 326 -9.44 0.82 27.01
C GLN A 326 -10.40 1.68 26.18
N TYR A 327 -9.90 2.84 25.78
CA TYR A 327 -10.52 3.74 24.82
C TYR A 327 -9.48 4.19 23.80
N SER A 328 -9.85 4.23 22.53
CA SER A 328 -8.99 4.73 21.46
C SER A 328 -9.82 5.42 20.39
N GLU A 329 -9.41 6.63 20.03
CA GLU A 329 -10.03 7.46 19.01
C GLU A 329 -8.96 8.06 18.10
N TRP A 330 -9.23 8.07 16.80
CA TRP A 330 -8.33 8.55 15.75
C TRP A 330 -9.07 9.56 14.89
N ALA A 331 -8.72 10.84 15.00
CA ALA A 331 -9.31 11.90 14.17
C ALA A 331 -10.86 11.88 14.12
N GLY A 332 -11.51 11.57 15.25
CA GLY A 332 -12.97 11.44 15.35
C GLY A 332 -13.53 10.03 15.13
N HIS A 333 -12.71 9.06 14.73
CA HIS A 333 -13.10 7.66 14.57
C HIS A 333 -12.76 6.85 15.83
N VAL A 334 -13.79 6.41 16.56
CA VAL A 334 -13.63 5.55 17.73
C VAL A 334 -13.30 4.12 17.27
N THR A 335 -12.11 3.65 17.61
CA THR A 335 -11.65 2.29 17.28
C THR A 335 -11.88 1.30 18.43
N GLN A 336 -12.00 1.79 19.66
CA GLN A 336 -12.26 0.99 20.85
C GLN A 336 -12.89 1.86 21.94
N ASN A 337 -13.88 1.34 22.66
CA ASN A 337 -14.55 2.07 23.74
C ASN A 337 -15.17 1.13 24.78
N ASP A 338 -14.31 0.43 25.52
CA ASP A 338 -14.75 -0.46 26.61
C ASP A 338 -15.30 0.32 27.81
N LEU A 339 -14.93 1.60 27.89
CA LEU A 339 -15.22 2.50 29.00
C LEU A 339 -16.54 3.28 28.86
N GLY A 340 -17.22 3.17 27.72
CA GLY A 340 -18.46 3.90 27.44
C GLY A 340 -18.28 5.43 27.41
N ILE A 341 -17.08 5.90 27.06
CA ILE A 341 -16.72 7.31 27.02
C ILE A 341 -17.35 8.00 25.80
N THR A 342 -17.78 9.25 25.97
CA THR A 342 -18.22 10.07 24.83
C THR A 342 -17.02 10.48 23.99
N ALA A 343 -17.11 10.32 22.67
CA ALA A 343 -16.02 10.68 21.77
C ALA A 343 -15.69 12.18 21.79
N LEU A 344 -14.42 12.53 21.55
CA LEU A 344 -14.02 13.91 21.32
C LEU A 344 -14.64 14.40 20.01
N GLY A 345 -14.58 13.59 18.96
CA GLY A 345 -15.18 13.83 17.65
C GLY A 345 -14.25 14.56 16.68
N ALA A 346 -14.53 14.41 15.39
CA ALA A 346 -13.79 15.10 14.34
C ALA A 346 -13.99 16.62 14.42
N GLY A 347 -12.92 17.39 14.23
CA GLY A 347 -12.92 18.86 14.30
C GLY A 347 -12.94 19.43 15.71
N GLN A 348 -12.85 18.60 16.75
CA GLN A 348 -13.02 18.99 18.15
C GLN A 348 -11.72 18.91 18.97
N LEU A 349 -10.55 18.69 18.36
CA LEU A 349 -9.28 18.64 19.11
C LEU A 349 -9.03 19.87 20.00
N HIS A 350 -9.50 21.06 19.60
CA HIS A 350 -9.42 22.27 20.42
C HIS A 350 -10.14 22.14 21.76
N ALA A 351 -11.27 21.41 21.79
CA ALA A 351 -12.11 21.17 22.95
C ALA A 351 -11.58 20.04 23.86
N PHE A 352 -10.38 19.51 23.61
CA PHE A 352 -9.77 18.46 24.43
C PHE A 352 -9.73 18.79 25.95
N PRO A 353 -9.42 20.03 26.40
CA PRO A 353 -9.48 20.37 27.83
C PRO A 353 -10.89 20.27 28.43
N ALA A 354 -11.91 20.69 27.68
CA ALA A 354 -13.31 20.53 28.08
C ALA A 354 -13.72 19.04 28.12
N TRP A 355 -13.22 18.25 27.17
CA TRP A 355 -13.43 16.81 27.16
C TRP A 355 -12.80 16.13 28.39
N LEU A 356 -11.58 16.51 28.80
CA LEU A 356 -10.95 16.04 30.05
C LEU A 356 -11.79 16.40 31.29
N THR A 357 -12.37 17.61 31.31
CA THR A 357 -13.28 18.03 32.37
C THR A 357 -14.52 17.12 32.41
N SER A 358 -15.10 16.81 31.25
CA SER A 358 -16.25 15.90 31.16
C SER A 358 -15.92 14.48 31.60
N MET A 359 -14.69 14.02 31.37
CA MET A 359 -14.20 12.71 31.81
C MET A 359 -14.17 12.60 33.33
N ARG A 360 -13.69 13.65 34.01
CA ARG A 360 -13.74 13.75 35.47
C ARG A 360 -15.17 13.75 35.96
N ASP A 361 -16.02 14.60 35.40
CA ASP A 361 -17.35 14.86 35.95
C ASP A 361 -18.34 13.70 35.71
N LYS A 362 -18.24 13.02 34.57
CA LYS A 362 -19.17 11.93 34.20
C LYS A 362 -18.66 10.54 34.55
N HIS A 363 -17.34 10.32 34.46
CA HIS A 363 -16.73 9.00 34.61
C HIS A 363 -15.85 8.89 35.86
N GLY A 364 -15.66 9.98 36.63
CA GLY A 364 -14.78 10.00 37.80
C GLY A 364 -13.30 9.84 37.47
N LEU A 365 -12.92 10.02 36.20
CA LEU A 365 -11.55 9.85 35.72
C LEU A 365 -10.84 11.21 35.71
N ASN A 366 -10.14 11.52 36.80
CA ASN A 366 -9.33 12.74 36.92
C ASN A 366 -7.91 12.50 36.39
N PHE A 367 -7.52 13.22 35.35
CA PHE A 367 -6.20 13.15 34.74
C PHE A 367 -5.42 14.43 35.00
N VAL A 368 -4.15 14.29 35.40
CA VAL A 368 -3.26 15.41 35.73
C VAL A 368 -1.91 15.25 35.04
N LEU A 369 -1.22 16.37 34.83
CA LEU A 369 0.20 16.38 34.49
C LEU A 369 0.98 16.01 35.75
N ALA A 370 1.75 14.93 35.70
CA ALA A 370 2.51 14.43 36.84
C ALA A 370 3.90 15.08 36.93
N GLU A 371 4.58 15.30 35.81
CA GLU A 371 5.95 15.82 35.78
C GLU A 371 6.27 16.73 34.56
N PRO A 372 7.32 17.57 34.66
CA PRO A 372 7.91 18.29 33.53
C PRO A 372 8.52 17.30 32.50
N GLY A 373 7.71 16.83 31.55
CA GLY A 373 8.12 15.81 30.57
C GLY A 373 6.94 15.06 29.94
N ASP A 374 5.76 15.25 30.51
CA ASP A 374 4.48 14.74 30.05
C ASP A 374 3.98 15.39 28.76
N ILE A 375 4.50 16.58 28.42
CA ILE A 375 4.29 17.21 27.12
C ILE A 375 5.62 17.24 26.36
N ARG A 376 5.66 16.54 25.22
CA ARG A 376 6.83 16.46 24.35
C ARG A 376 6.53 17.11 23.01
N CYS A 377 7.33 18.11 22.65
CA CYS A 377 7.22 18.86 21.39
C CYS A 377 8.57 18.92 20.68
N GLY A 378 9.26 17.78 20.60
CA GLY A 378 10.65 17.70 20.14
C GLY A 378 11.58 18.62 20.94
N ARG A 379 12.36 19.46 20.24
CA ARG A 379 13.33 20.39 20.86
C ARG A 379 12.69 21.71 21.33
N LYS A 380 11.39 21.95 21.10
CA LYS A 380 10.73 23.24 21.31
C LYS A 380 10.06 23.34 22.69
N ARG A 381 10.88 23.53 23.73
CA ARG A 381 10.42 23.65 25.14
C ARG A 381 9.38 24.77 25.36
N ALA A 382 9.43 25.84 24.56
CA ALA A 382 8.44 26.92 24.64
C ALA A 382 7.03 26.47 24.21
N ALA A 383 6.92 25.52 23.28
CA ALA A 383 5.64 24.96 22.84
C ALA A 383 4.95 24.17 23.98
N ALA A 384 5.73 23.38 24.75
CA ALA A 384 5.21 22.62 25.88
C ALA A 384 4.52 23.50 26.93
N LYS A 385 5.07 24.68 27.22
CA LYS A 385 4.46 25.66 28.15
C LYS A 385 3.15 26.25 27.63
N LEU A 386 3.01 26.43 26.32
CA LEU A 386 1.78 26.93 25.71
C LEU A 386 0.68 25.86 25.75
N ILE A 387 1.05 24.61 25.52
CA ILE A 387 0.14 23.46 25.65
C ILE A 387 -0.30 23.26 27.10
N GLU A 388 0.62 23.36 28.07
CA GLU A 388 0.29 23.29 29.49
C GLU A 388 -0.76 24.35 29.88
N LYS A 389 -0.61 25.59 29.39
CA LYS A 389 -1.59 26.65 29.58
C LYS A 389 -2.94 26.32 28.93
N TRP A 390 -2.92 25.77 27.72
CA TRP A 390 -4.14 25.36 27.02
C TRP A 390 -4.90 24.28 27.78
N LEU A 391 -4.21 23.26 28.32
CA LEU A 391 -4.82 22.21 29.13
C LEU A 391 -5.45 22.72 30.44
N ALA A 392 -4.98 23.85 30.95
CA ALA A 392 -5.52 24.47 32.17
C ALA A 392 -6.78 25.34 31.93
N LEU A 393 -7.22 25.51 30.68
CA LEU A 393 -8.41 26.29 30.32
C LEU A 393 -9.62 25.35 30.19
N PRO A 394 -10.63 25.41 31.07
CA PRO A 394 -11.78 24.50 31.02
C PRO A 394 -12.69 24.70 29.79
N ASP A 395 -12.64 25.89 29.16
CA ASP A 395 -13.63 26.36 28.16
C ASP A 395 -12.99 26.90 26.86
N ALA A 396 -11.79 26.44 26.47
CA ALA A 396 -11.05 26.92 25.29
C ALA A 396 -11.47 26.29 23.96
#